data_AF-A0A653HCB6-F1
#
_entry.id   AF-A0A653HCB6-F1
#
_cell.length_a   1.000
_cell.length_b   1.000
_cell.length_c   1.000
_cell.angle_alpha   90.00
_cell.angle_beta   90.00
_cell.angle_gamma   90.00
#
_symmetry.space_group_name_H-M   'P 1'
#
loop_
_entity.id
_entity.type
_entity.pdbx_description
1 polymer ?
#
loop_
_entity_poly.entity_id
_entity_poly.type
_entity_poly.pdbx_seq_one_letter_code
_entity_poly.pdbx_strand_id
1 'polypeptide(L)'
;LTIYKPQLTSTFSIFHRISGAFLATMVLFSILFFGIGDLSLTFYYFYTFVFFLTFYFHWFIILLVNLTLLALCYHLSNGVRHLWWDWGLFLELSRVYTSGIIMLFCAAFLFVSNMIRF
;
A
#
# COMPACT_ATOMS: atom_id res chain seq x y z
N LEU A 1 -14.75 -20.33 -4.00
CA LEU A 1 -14.53 -19.61 -2.72
C LEU A 1 -15.63 -19.85 -1.70
N THR A 2 -16.90 -20.01 -2.11
CA THR A 2 -18.07 -20.14 -1.22
C THR A 2 -18.06 -21.34 -0.27
N ILE A 3 -17.29 -22.40 -0.58
CA ILE A 3 -17.20 -23.63 0.21
C ILE A 3 -15.90 -23.77 1.01
N TYR A 4 -14.91 -22.90 0.79
CA TYR A 4 -13.61 -23.00 1.45
C TYR A 4 -13.57 -22.17 2.72
N LYS A 5 -13.06 -22.74 3.81
CA LYS A 5 -12.83 -22.00 5.05
C LYS A 5 -11.73 -20.95 4.82
N PRO A 6 -11.98 -19.66 5.11
CA PRO A 6 -10.94 -18.64 5.10
C PRO A 6 -9.80 -19.02 6.05
N GLN A 7 -8.57 -18.96 5.55
CA GLN A 7 -7.36 -19.27 6.30
C GLN A 7 -6.49 -18.01 6.33
N LEU A 8 -5.81 -17.75 7.44
CA LEU A 8 -4.96 -16.57 7.58
C LEU A 8 -3.93 -16.45 6.43
N THR A 9 -3.40 -17.60 6.00
CA THR A 9 -2.43 -17.71 4.90
C THR A 9 -3.01 -17.26 3.56
N SER A 10 -4.21 -17.73 3.20
CA SER A 10 -4.89 -17.36 1.96
C SER A 10 -5.39 -15.91 2.01
N THR A 11 -5.86 -15.45 3.17
CA THR A 11 -6.25 -14.07 3.40
C THR A 11 -5.07 -13.11 3.18
N PHE A 12 -3.90 -13.36 3.76
CA PHE A 12 -2.72 -12.51 3.52
C PHE A 12 -2.26 -12.50 2.07
N SER A 13 -2.32 -13.65 1.38
CA SER A 13 -1.98 -13.71 -0.04
C SER A 13 -2.93 -12.86 -0.90
N ILE A 14 -4.24 -12.89 -0.61
CA ILE A 14 -5.23 -12.06 -1.31
C ILE A 14 -4.97 -10.57 -1.06
N PHE A 15 -4.76 -10.17 0.21
CA PHE A 15 -4.47 -8.77 0.53
C PHE A 15 -3.16 -8.28 -0.07
N HIS A 16 -2.16 -9.16 -0.24
CA HIS A 16 -0.91 -8.78 -0.93
C HIS A 16 -1.16 -8.42 -2.39
N ARG A 17 -2.02 -9.19 -3.07
CA ARG A 17 -2.42 -8.89 -4.46
C ARG A 17 -3.24 -7.62 -4.56
N ILE A 18 -4.22 -7.44 -3.67
CA ILE A 18 -5.07 -6.24 -3.64
C ILE A 18 -4.22 -4.99 -3.39
N SER A 19 -3.36 -5.01 -2.39
CA SER A 19 -2.45 -3.89 -2.10
C SER A 19 -1.49 -3.61 -3.25
N GLY A 20 -0.94 -4.65 -3.90
CA GLY A 20 -0.07 -4.48 -5.06
C GLY A 20 -0.79 -3.87 -6.26
N ALA A 21 -1.99 -4.36 -6.58
CA ALA A 21 -2.82 -3.81 -7.65
C ALA A 21 -3.20 -2.36 -7.38
N PHE A 22 -3.61 -2.05 -6.14
CA PHE A 22 -3.92 -0.68 -5.73
C PHE A 22 -2.73 0.27 -5.86
N LEU A 23 -1.54 -0.14 -5.40
CA LEU A 23 -0.32 0.65 -5.53
C LEU A 23 0.07 0.86 -7.01
N ALA A 24 -0.04 -0.17 -7.85
CA ALA A 24 0.20 -0.05 -9.28
C ALA A 24 -0.77 0.95 -9.93
N THR A 25 -2.06 0.92 -9.56
CA THR A 25 -3.04 1.92 -10.01
C THR A 25 -2.65 3.33 -9.57
N MET A 26 -2.16 3.53 -8.34
CA MET A 26 -1.71 4.84 -7.87
C MET A 26 -0.51 5.38 -8.66
N VAL A 27 0.45 4.51 -9.00
CA VAL A 27 1.59 4.87 -9.86
C VAL A 27 1.15 5.18 -11.28
N LEU A 28 0.26 4.38 -11.87
CA LEU A 28 -0.26 4.65 -13.21
C LEU A 28 -1.06 5.95 -13.25
N PHE A 29 -1.90 6.19 -12.25
CA PHE A 29 -2.65 7.43 -12.10
C PHE A 29 -1.70 8.63 -12.01
N SER A 30 -0.64 8.55 -11.21
CA SER A 30 0.31 9.66 -11.09
C SER A 30 1.04 9.95 -12.40
N ILE A 31 1.44 8.90 -13.14
CA ILE A 31 2.07 9.05 -14.47
C ILE A 31 1.12 9.71 -15.47
N LEU A 32 -0.14 9.25 -15.54
CA LEU A 32 -1.12 9.72 -16.52
C LEU A 32 -1.63 11.13 -16.24
N PHE A 33 -1.85 11.48 -14.97
CA PHE A 33 -2.41 12.78 -14.57
C PHE A 33 -1.37 13.87 -14.39
N PHE A 34 -0.17 13.53 -13.91
CA PHE A 34 0.87 14.51 -13.63
C PHE A 34 1.94 14.58 -14.72
N GLY A 35 2.03 13.56 -15.60
CA GLY A 35 3.11 13.43 -16.56
C GLY A 35 4.46 13.19 -15.86
N ILE A 36 5.37 12.47 -16.51
CA ILE A 36 6.69 12.15 -15.91
C ILE A 36 7.62 13.39 -15.82
N GLY A 37 7.19 14.58 -16.29
CA GLY A 37 8.04 15.78 -16.34
C GLY A 37 7.39 17.14 -16.12
N ASP A 38 6.06 17.24 -16.04
CA ASP A 38 5.34 18.53 -16.00
C ASP A 38 4.69 18.83 -14.63
N LEU A 39 5.29 18.33 -13.55
CA LEU A 39 4.95 18.67 -12.17
C LEU A 39 5.41 20.09 -11.79
N SER A 40 5.18 21.06 -12.68
CA SER A 40 5.42 22.45 -12.36
C SER A 40 4.18 23.07 -11.75
N LEU A 41 4.25 23.36 -10.45
CA LEU A 41 3.26 24.20 -9.77
C LEU A 41 3.19 25.63 -10.34
N THR A 42 4.10 26.01 -11.24
CA THR A 42 4.04 27.31 -11.94
C THR A 42 3.10 27.32 -13.14
N PHE A 43 2.65 26.14 -13.61
CA PHE A 43 1.65 26.09 -14.69
C PHE A 43 0.26 26.41 -14.12
N TYR A 44 -0.29 27.56 -14.51
CA TYR A 44 -1.50 28.13 -13.92
C TYR A 44 -2.69 27.18 -13.87
N TYR A 45 -2.94 26.41 -14.95
CA TYR A 45 -4.05 25.47 -14.99
C TYR A 45 -3.85 24.27 -14.04
N PHE A 46 -2.62 23.78 -13.91
CA PHE A 46 -2.28 22.71 -12.98
C PHE A 46 -2.42 23.18 -11.52
N TYR A 47 -1.87 24.35 -11.21
CA TYR A 47 -2.03 24.98 -9.89
C TYR A 47 -3.51 25.15 -9.52
N THR A 48 -4.31 25.71 -10.43
CA THR A 48 -5.74 25.95 -10.21
C THR A 48 -6.50 24.65 -10.00
N PHE A 49 -6.19 23.61 -10.78
CA PHE A 49 -6.78 22.28 -10.62
C PHE A 49 -6.44 21.66 -9.25
N VAL A 50 -5.15 21.63 -8.87
CA VAL A 50 -4.72 21.09 -7.58
C VAL A 50 -5.31 21.89 -6.42
N PHE A 51 -5.39 23.22 -6.54
CA PHE A 51 -5.99 24.09 -5.54
C PHE A 51 -7.47 23.77 -5.32
N PHE A 52 -8.27 23.68 -6.38
CA PHE A 52 -9.70 23.34 -6.26
C PHE A 52 -9.91 21.91 -5.74
N LEU A 53 -9.11 20.96 -6.23
CA LEU A 53 -9.16 19.59 -5.75
C LEU A 53 -8.87 19.53 -4.24
N THR A 54 -7.81 20.21 -3.79
CA THR A 54 -7.45 20.26 -2.37
C THR A 54 -8.51 20.99 -1.55
N PHE A 55 -9.07 22.08 -2.05
CA PHE A 55 -10.07 22.88 -1.32
C PHE A 55 -11.38 22.12 -1.11
N TYR A 56 -11.91 21.45 -2.14
CA TYR A 56 -13.20 20.76 -2.05
C TYR A 56 -13.10 19.30 -1.59
N PHE A 57 -11.98 18.63 -1.86
CA PHE A 57 -11.79 17.20 -1.62
C PHE A 57 -10.65 16.88 -0.65
N HIS A 58 -10.25 17.84 0.19
CA HIS A 58 -9.17 17.67 1.19
C HIS A 58 -9.26 16.35 1.97
N TRP A 59 -10.44 16.05 2.52
CA TRP A 59 -10.66 14.85 3.33
C TRP A 59 -10.44 13.56 2.52
N PHE A 60 -10.84 13.55 1.25
CA PHE A 60 -10.68 12.41 0.36
C PHE A 60 -9.22 12.22 -0.03
N ILE A 61 -8.49 13.31 -0.29
CA ILE A 61 -7.05 13.28 -0.58
C ILE A 61 -6.28 12.72 0.62
N ILE A 62 -6.57 13.21 1.84
CA ILE A 62 -5.95 12.68 3.06
C ILE A 62 -6.25 11.19 3.21
N LEU A 63 -7.51 10.78 3.05
CA LEU A 63 -7.89 9.37 3.12
C LEU A 63 -7.11 8.53 2.10
N LEU A 64 -7.03 8.99 0.86
CA LEU A 64 -6.32 8.29 -0.21
C LEU A 64 -4.83 8.14 0.11
N VAL A 65 -4.17 9.22 0.53
CA VAL A 65 -2.76 9.21 0.93
C VAL A 65 -2.51 8.21 2.07
N ASN A 66 -3.36 8.22 3.10
CA ASN A 66 -3.27 7.29 4.21
C ASN A 66 -3.48 5.83 3.76
N LEU A 67 -4.44 5.57 2.88
CA LEU A 67 -4.67 4.24 2.31
C LEU A 67 -3.50 3.78 1.43
N THR A 68 -2.91 4.67 0.64
CA THR A 68 -1.69 4.39 -0.14
C THR A 68 -0.51 4.06 0.76
N LEU A 69 -0.31 4.82 1.83
CA LEU A 69 0.74 4.54 2.82
C LEU A 69 0.51 3.18 3.51
N LEU A 70 -0.72 2.90 3.96
CA LEU A 70 -1.07 1.62 4.57
C LEU A 70 -0.84 0.45 3.62
N ALA A 71 -1.31 0.57 2.38
CA ALA A 71 -1.10 -0.44 1.34
C ALA A 71 0.38 -0.66 1.06
N LEU A 72 1.19 0.40 1.02
CA LEU A 72 2.64 0.33 0.83
C LEU A 72 3.32 -0.42 1.98
N CYS A 73 3.05 -0.04 3.23
CA CYS A 73 3.63 -0.69 4.41
C CYS A 73 3.28 -2.17 4.48
N TYR A 74 2.02 -2.53 4.20
CA TYR A 74 1.58 -3.92 4.16
C TYR A 74 2.22 -4.70 3.00
N HIS A 75 2.16 -4.16 1.78
CA HIS A 75 2.66 -4.83 0.59
C HIS A 75 4.17 -5.06 0.67
N LEU A 76 4.93 -4.06 1.13
CA LEU A 76 6.37 -4.17 1.35
C LEU A 76 6.70 -5.23 2.40
N SER A 77 6.06 -5.17 3.57
CA SER A 77 6.32 -6.13 4.67
C SER A 77 5.99 -7.57 4.25
N ASN A 78 4.86 -7.78 3.58
CA ASN A 78 4.53 -9.11 3.06
C ASN A 78 5.42 -9.52 1.88
N GLY A 79 5.87 -8.58 1.05
CA GLY A 79 6.83 -8.81 -0.03
C GLY A 79 8.16 -9.35 0.50
N VAL A 80 8.70 -8.77 1.58
CA VAL A 80 9.90 -9.30 2.27
C VAL A 80 9.67 -10.73 2.77
N ARG A 81 8.49 -11.01 3.33
CA ARG A 81 8.12 -12.36 3.75
C ARG A 81 8.09 -13.35 2.58
N HIS A 82 7.57 -12.95 1.42
CA HIS A 82 7.59 -13.75 0.20
C HIS A 82 9.02 -14.01 -0.30
N LEU A 83 9.90 -13.00 -0.28
CA LEU A 83 11.30 -13.18 -0.65
C LEU A 83 12.02 -14.20 0.25
N TRP A 84 11.72 -14.22 1.55
CA TRP A 84 12.23 -15.26 2.45
C TRP A 84 11.69 -16.65 2.09
N TRP A 85 10.43 -16.76 1.70
CA TRP A 85 9.85 -18.02 1.23
C TRP A 85 10.50 -18.51 -0.06
N ASP A 86 10.82 -17.59 -0.98
CA ASP A 86 11.50 -17.91 -2.24
C ASP A 86 12.93 -18.43 -2.00
N TRP A 87 13.55 -18.06 -0.87
CA TRP A 87 14.80 -18.65 -0.37
C TRP A 87 14.63 -19.95 0.43
N GLY A 88 13.41 -20.49 0.52
CA GLY A 88 13.11 -21.73 1.24
C GLY A 88 12.99 -21.56 2.76
N LEU A 89 12.91 -20.33 3.29
CA LEU A 89 12.81 -20.06 4.72
C LEU A 89 11.35 -20.03 5.19
N PHE A 90 11.11 -20.38 6.46
CA PHE A 90 9.81 -20.23 7.15
C PHE A 90 8.59 -20.94 6.50
N LEU A 91 8.80 -22.05 5.79
CA LEU A 91 7.74 -22.78 5.07
C LEU A 91 6.95 -23.79 5.92
N GLU A 92 7.41 -24.12 7.12
CA GLU A 92 6.62 -24.92 8.08
C GLU A 92 5.36 -24.16 8.50
N LEU A 93 4.23 -24.85 8.69
CA LEU A 93 2.94 -24.20 8.97
C LEU A 93 3.01 -23.25 10.18
N SER A 94 3.63 -23.67 11.28
CA SER A 94 3.83 -22.83 12.48
C SER A 94 4.67 -21.57 12.18
N ARG A 95 5.70 -21.69 11.34
CA ARG A 95 6.56 -20.58 10.90
C ARG A 95 5.83 -19.64 9.94
N VAL A 96 4.94 -20.16 9.11
CA VAL A 96 4.08 -19.35 8.23
C VAL A 96 3.13 -18.46 9.04
N TYR A 97 2.54 -18.99 10.12
CA TYR A 97 1.68 -18.20 11.01
C TYR A 97 2.47 -17.14 11.79
N THR A 98 3.60 -17.52 12.40
CA THR A 98 4.43 -16.59 13.18
C THR A 98 5.03 -15.48 12.30
N SER A 99 5.58 -15.81 11.14
CA SER A 99 6.06 -14.83 10.17
C SER A 99 4.96 -13.90 9.67
N GLY A 100 3.72 -14.39 9.56
CA GLY A 100 2.55 -13.57 9.26
C GLY A 100 2.22 -12.54 10.34
N ILE A 101 2.30 -12.92 11.63
CA ILE A 101 2.09 -11.98 12.74
C ILE A 101 3.21 -10.93 12.79
N ILE A 102 4.47 -11.35 12.62
CA ILE A 102 5.63 -10.44 12.57
C ILE A 102 5.47 -9.45 11.43
N MET A 103 5.10 -9.91 10.24
CA MET A 103 4.82 -9.07 9.08
C MET A 103 3.74 -8.02 9.38
N LEU A 104 2.62 -8.39 10.03
CA LEU A 104 1.58 -7.43 10.41
C LEU A 104 2.11 -6.37 11.39
N PHE A 105 2.89 -6.79 12.39
CA PHE A 105 3.52 -5.86 13.33
C PHE A 105 4.47 -4.89 12.62
N CYS A 106 5.33 -5.37 11.72
CA CYS A 106 6.21 -4.53 10.91
C CYS A 106 5.42 -3.54 10.06
N ALA A 107 4.36 -3.98 9.39
CA ALA A 107 3.52 -3.11 8.58
C ALA A 107 2.85 -2.00 9.43
N ALA A 108 2.30 -2.37 10.59
CA ALA A 108 1.67 -1.42 11.51
C ALA A 108 2.69 -0.42 12.09
N PHE A 109 3.86 -0.90 12.51
CA PHE A 109 4.95 -0.05 13.01
C PHE A 109 5.41 0.95 11.94
N LEU A 110 5.63 0.49 10.71
CA LEU A 110 6.00 1.36 9.59
C LEU A 110 4.92 2.41 9.34
N PHE A 111 3.65 2.01 9.31
CA PHE A 111 2.54 2.94 9.11
C PHE A 111 2.49 4.01 10.21
N VAL A 112 2.47 3.60 11.48
CA VAL A 112 2.39 4.52 12.63
C VAL A 112 3.61 5.44 12.72
N SER A 113 4.82 4.91 12.50
CA SER A 113 6.05 5.72 12.53
C SER A 113 6.06 6.81 11.45
N ASN A 114 5.49 6.55 10.27
CA ASN A 114 5.34 7.55 9.22
C ASN A 114 4.26 8.58 9.56
N MET A 115 3.18 8.17 10.25
CA MET A 115 2.15 9.09 10.70
C MET A 115 2.63 10.07 11.78
N ILE A 116 3.51 9.64 12.69
CA ILE A 116 4.04 10.48 13.77
C ILE A 116 5.04 11.53 13.25
N ARG A 117 5.63 11.31 12.08
CA ARG A 117 6.61 12.23 11.48
C ARG A 117 5.99 13.48 10.86
N PHE A 118 4.66 13.55 10.74
CA PHE A 118 3.90 14.70 10.23
C PHE A 118 3.08 15.34 11.36
#